data_AF-A0A9D4LBU4-F1
#
_entry.id   AF-A0A9D4LBU4-F1
#
_cell.length_a   1.000
_cell.length_b   1.000
_cell.length_c   1.000
_cell.angle_alpha   90.00
_cell.angle_beta   90.00
_cell.angle_gamma   90.00
#
_symmetry.space_group_name_H-M   'P 1'
#
loop_
_entity.id
_entity.type
_entity.pdbx_description
1 polymer ?
#
loop_
_entity_poly.entity_id
_entity_poly.type
_entity_poly.pdbx_seq_one_letter_code
_entity_poly.pdbx_strand_id
1 'polypeptide(L)'
;MGMSPPISRADRNPDQAWMFRCGETPVHFWFNDYKQAPWLGLLNWSISYRVDSDIPHPYGTMKTRQVVAKKDKEKIFQAKNKTALWVVSNCHPQSARGVYVDLLKKHGLQVDVFGDCAEKRISEEEYKRTLPKYKFFLSF
;
A
#
# COMPACT_ATOMS: atom_id res chain seq x y z
N MET A 1 9.20 -16.75 -2.75
CA MET A 1 10.04 -17.41 -1.71
C MET A 1 9.72 -18.88 -1.76
N GLY A 2 10.72 -19.76 -1.70
CA GLY A 2 10.52 -21.21 -1.81
C GLY A 2 9.68 -21.77 -0.67
N MET A 3 9.02 -22.90 -0.93
CA MET A 3 8.17 -23.59 0.06
C MET A 3 8.96 -24.12 1.27
N SER A 4 10.29 -24.16 1.19
CA SER A 4 11.19 -24.64 2.25
C SER A 4 12.25 -23.60 2.60
N PRO A 5 12.68 -23.54 3.87
CA PRO A 5 13.77 -22.67 4.29
C PRO A 5 15.08 -23.14 3.66
N PRO A 6 15.99 -22.20 3.35
CA PRO A 6 17.28 -22.55 2.78
C PRO A 6 18.22 -23.27 3.77
N ILE A 7 17.89 -23.28 5.07
CA ILE A 7 18.62 -24.02 6.11
C ILE A 7 17.67 -24.56 7.17
N SER A 8 17.99 -25.71 7.76
CA SER A 8 17.25 -26.23 8.91
C SER A 8 17.56 -25.43 10.18
N ARG A 9 16.72 -25.55 11.21
CA ARG A 9 17.01 -24.95 12.51
C ARG A 9 18.28 -25.52 13.16
N ALA A 10 18.60 -26.79 12.90
CA ALA A 10 19.76 -27.46 13.47
C ALA A 10 21.08 -26.98 12.84
N ASP A 11 21.07 -26.69 11.54
CA ASP A 11 22.27 -26.26 10.80
C ASP A 11 22.48 -24.74 10.84
N ARG A 12 21.53 -24.01 11.42
CA ARG A 12 21.56 -22.55 11.48
C ARG A 12 22.65 -22.08 12.44
N ASN A 13 23.46 -21.11 12.00
CA ASN A 13 24.36 -20.39 12.90
C ASN A 13 23.54 -19.75 14.04
N PRO A 14 23.81 -20.10 15.32
CA PRO A 14 23.08 -19.54 16.45
C PRO A 14 23.28 -18.02 16.60
N ASP A 15 24.43 -17.49 16.17
CA ASP A 15 24.80 -16.09 16.29
C ASP A 15 24.19 -15.20 15.18
N GLN A 16 23.52 -15.81 14.20
CA GLN A 16 22.85 -15.09 13.13
C GLN A 16 21.35 -15.01 13.39
N ALA A 17 20.81 -13.81 13.57
CA ALA A 17 19.37 -13.59 13.63
C ALA A 17 18.72 -13.77 12.25
N TRP A 18 17.57 -14.44 12.22
CA TRP A 18 16.75 -14.59 11.02
C TRP A 18 15.47 -13.78 11.16
N MET A 19 15.17 -12.99 10.13
CA MET A 19 14.09 -12.01 10.18
C MET A 19 13.02 -12.35 9.15
N PHE A 20 11.78 -12.40 9.60
CA PHE A 20 10.62 -12.37 8.73
C PHE A 20 10.40 -10.95 8.23
N ARG A 21 10.27 -10.74 6.92
CA ARG A 21 9.95 -9.42 6.36
C ARG A 21 8.73 -9.52 5.46
N CYS A 22 7.67 -8.77 5.80
CA CYS A 22 6.48 -8.66 4.96
C CYS A 22 5.85 -7.27 5.05
N GLY A 23 5.73 -6.62 3.89
CA GLY A 23 4.95 -5.38 3.74
C GLY A 23 3.49 -5.65 3.38
N GLU A 24 3.21 -6.78 2.72
CA GLU A 24 1.87 -7.11 2.25
C GLU A 24 0.92 -7.49 3.39
N THR A 25 -0.37 -7.33 3.15
CA THR A 25 -1.40 -7.71 4.12
C THR A 25 -1.42 -9.23 4.34
N PRO A 26 -1.88 -9.71 5.51
CA PRO A 26 -1.88 -11.13 5.83
C PRO A 26 -2.64 -12.00 4.83
N VAL A 27 -3.60 -11.43 4.12
CA VAL A 27 -4.41 -12.15 3.14
C VAL A 27 -3.70 -12.38 1.81
N HIS A 28 -2.67 -11.58 1.49
CA HIS A 28 -1.82 -11.76 0.32
C HIS A 28 -0.59 -12.63 0.62
N PHE A 29 -0.46 -13.09 1.86
CA PHE A 29 0.70 -13.84 2.31
C PHE A 29 0.30 -15.16 2.96
N TRP A 30 1.02 -16.22 2.62
CA TRP A 30 0.78 -17.58 3.10
C TRP A 30 1.33 -17.76 4.53
N PHE A 31 0.82 -16.96 5.49
CA PHE A 31 1.28 -16.98 6.89
C PHE A 31 1.16 -18.35 7.56
N ASN A 32 0.24 -19.19 7.09
CA ASN A 32 0.04 -20.53 7.63
C ASN A 32 1.23 -21.47 7.38
N ASP A 33 2.02 -21.23 6.32
CA ASP A 33 3.20 -22.04 6.01
C ASP A 33 4.32 -21.79 7.04
N TYR A 34 4.40 -20.56 7.55
CA TYR A 34 5.39 -20.16 8.57
C TYR A 34 5.04 -20.64 9.98
N LYS A 35 3.78 -21.00 10.21
CA LYS A 35 3.32 -21.60 11.48
C LYS A 35 3.52 -23.11 11.53
N GLN A 36 4.04 -23.71 10.46
CA GLN A 36 4.21 -25.15 10.34
C GLN A 36 5.69 -25.48 10.12
N ALA A 37 6.07 -26.73 10.39
CA ALA A 37 7.35 -27.23 9.94
C ALA A 37 7.44 -27.09 8.41
N PRO A 38 8.62 -26.78 7.85
CA PRO A 38 9.92 -26.61 8.51
C PRO A 38 10.20 -25.20 9.07
N TRP A 39 9.29 -24.25 8.93
CA TRP A 39 9.49 -22.84 9.32
C TRP A 39 9.25 -22.55 10.81
N LEU A 40 8.50 -23.41 11.49
CA LEU A 40 8.10 -23.23 12.88
C LEU A 40 9.33 -23.04 13.80
N GLY A 41 9.42 -21.84 14.38
CA GLY A 41 10.49 -21.47 15.30
C GLY A 41 11.86 -21.22 14.66
N LEU A 42 11.95 -21.05 13.33
CA LEU A 42 13.19 -20.75 12.63
C LEU A 42 13.56 -19.25 12.64
N LEU A 43 12.55 -18.39 12.74
CA LEU A 43 12.67 -16.93 12.67
C LEU A 43 12.76 -16.34 14.08
N ASN A 44 13.64 -15.36 14.29
CA ASN A 44 13.78 -14.66 15.57
C ASN A 44 12.96 -13.38 15.63
N TRP A 45 12.97 -12.60 14.53
CA TRP A 45 12.39 -11.26 14.50
C TRP A 45 11.45 -11.10 13.32
N SER A 46 10.59 -10.09 13.42
CA SER A 46 9.64 -9.67 12.42
C SER A 46 9.87 -8.21 12.01
N ILE A 47 9.79 -7.95 10.72
CA ILE A 47 9.84 -6.63 10.10
C ILE A 47 8.56 -6.45 9.29
N SER A 48 7.66 -5.58 9.75
CA SER A 48 6.34 -5.39 9.15
C SER A 48 5.85 -3.95 9.30
N TYR A 49 4.81 -3.58 8.54
CA TYR A 49 4.07 -2.36 8.76
C TYR A 49 3.32 -2.32 10.10
N ARG A 50 3.12 -3.47 10.75
CA ARG A 50 2.49 -3.53 12.07
C ARG A 50 3.41 -2.93 13.13
N VAL A 51 2.81 -2.11 14.00
CA VAL A 51 3.51 -1.44 15.11
C VAL A 51 3.96 -2.40 16.21
N ASP A 52 3.45 -3.62 16.24
CA ASP A 52 3.79 -4.69 17.19
C ASP A 52 4.81 -5.70 16.63
N SER A 53 5.47 -5.39 15.50
CA SER A 53 6.61 -6.17 15.02
C SER A 53 7.88 -5.84 15.80
N ASP A 54 8.84 -6.78 15.83
CA ASP A 54 10.13 -6.58 16.52
C ASP A 54 10.88 -5.36 15.97
N ILE A 55 10.77 -5.13 14.67
CA ILE A 55 11.31 -3.95 13.99
C ILE A 55 10.21 -3.33 13.12
N PRO A 56 9.52 -2.28 13.61
CA PRO A 56 8.50 -1.58 12.85
C PRO A 56 9.05 -0.97 11.55
N HIS A 57 8.42 -1.31 10.43
CA HIS A 57 8.75 -0.81 9.10
C HIS A 57 7.47 -0.37 8.36
N PRO A 58 6.80 0.70 8.82
CA PRO A 58 5.61 1.21 8.16
C PRO A 58 5.94 1.78 6.77
N TYR A 59 4.98 1.72 5.85
CA TYR A 59 5.11 2.27 4.50
C TYR A 59 5.39 3.77 4.46
N GLY A 60 5.00 4.50 5.51
CA GLY A 60 5.25 5.92 5.65
C GLY A 60 5.14 6.35 7.10
N THR A 61 5.69 7.52 7.41
CA THR A 61 5.56 8.13 8.73
C THR A 61 4.94 9.52 8.59
N MET A 62 4.04 9.85 9.52
CA MET A 62 3.51 11.19 9.63
C MET A 62 4.46 12.01 10.49
N LYS A 63 4.86 13.18 10.00
CA LYS A 63 5.66 14.14 10.77
C LYS A 63 4.85 15.40 11.02
N THR A 64 4.83 15.84 12.28
CA THR A 64 4.23 17.12 12.63
C THR A 64 5.01 18.24 11.95
N ARG A 65 4.29 19.09 11.22
CA ARG A 65 4.89 20.20 10.50
C ARG A 65 5.17 21.34 11.48
N GLN A 66 6.44 21.67 11.69
CA GLN A 66 6.84 22.75 12.61
C GLN A 66 6.44 24.15 12.10
N VAL A 67 6.44 24.34 10.77
CA VAL A 67 6.04 25.60 10.13
C VAL A 67 4.88 25.35 9.18
N VAL A 68 3.70 25.86 9.52
CA VAL A 68 2.52 25.80 8.66
C VAL A 68 2.57 26.98 7.69
N ALA A 69 3.07 26.74 6.46
CA ALA A 69 2.98 27.74 5.40
C ALA A 69 1.51 28.13 5.18
N LYS A 70 1.21 29.44 5.22
CA LYS A 70 -0.10 29.97 4.83
C LYS A 70 -0.32 29.67 3.34
N LYS A 71 -1.22 28.74 3.06
CA LYS A 71 -1.69 28.45 1.71
C LYS A 71 -3.09 29.01 1.56
N ASP A 72 -3.32 29.70 0.46
CA ASP A 72 -4.66 30.07 0.05
C ASP A 72 -5.38 28.81 -0.47
N LYS A 73 -6.08 28.14 0.44
CA LYS A 73 -6.76 26.88 0.16
C LYS A 73 -7.88 27.07 -0.87
N GLU A 74 -8.55 28.23 -0.83
CA GLU A 74 -9.62 28.55 -1.76
C GLU A 74 -9.07 28.70 -3.17
N LYS A 75 -8.01 29.50 -3.35
CA LYS A 75 -7.34 29.63 -4.65
C LYS A 75 -6.85 28.28 -5.19
N ILE A 76 -6.27 27.43 -4.33
CA ILE A 76 -5.83 26.08 -4.73
C ILE A 76 -7.01 25.21 -5.16
N PHE A 77 -8.14 25.28 -4.45
CA PHE A 77 -9.33 24.51 -4.76
C PHE A 77 -10.01 24.98 -6.05
N GLN A 78 -10.09 26.30 -6.26
CA GLN A 78 -10.67 26.91 -7.47
C GLN A 78 -9.81 26.67 -8.72
N ALA A 79 -8.49 26.52 -8.56
CA ALA A 79 -7.60 26.16 -9.66
C ALA A 79 -7.79 24.70 -10.15
N LYS A 80 -8.50 23.86 -9.40
CA LYS A 80 -8.77 22.45 -9.73
C LYS A 80 -10.10 22.33 -10.44
N ASN A 81 -10.07 21.79 -11.65
CA ASN A 81 -11.25 21.68 -12.51
C ASN A 81 -11.82 20.25 -12.63
N LYS A 82 -11.20 19.27 -11.98
CA LYS A 82 -11.70 17.89 -11.94
C LYS A 82 -12.08 17.45 -10.53
N THR A 83 -13.03 16.52 -10.43
CA THR A 83 -13.59 16.09 -9.14
C THR A 83 -12.69 15.09 -8.43
N ALA A 84 -12.66 13.83 -8.84
CA ALA A 84 -11.88 12.79 -8.18
C ALA A 84 -11.05 11.96 -9.17
N LEU A 85 -9.86 11.57 -8.74
CA LEU A 85 -8.94 10.68 -9.48
C LEU A 85 -8.72 9.39 -8.69
N TRP A 86 -8.77 8.25 -9.38
CA TRP A 86 -8.34 6.97 -8.85
C TRP A 86 -7.33 6.32 -9.81
N VAL A 87 -6.11 6.05 -9.34
CA VAL A 87 -5.08 5.37 -10.13
C VAL A 87 -4.82 4.01 -9.52
N VAL A 88 -5.05 2.94 -10.29
CA VAL A 88 -5.10 1.58 -9.76
C VAL A 88 -4.62 0.53 -10.78
N SER A 89 -3.79 -0.40 -10.31
CA SER A 89 -3.27 -1.52 -11.10
C SER A 89 -3.64 -2.92 -10.60
N ASN A 90 -4.08 -3.06 -9.34
CA ASN A 90 -4.58 -4.35 -8.82
C ASN A 90 -6.11 -4.43 -8.96
N CYS A 91 -6.58 -5.19 -9.95
CA CYS A 91 -7.98 -5.17 -10.42
C CYS A 91 -8.89 -6.14 -9.68
N HIS A 92 -8.29 -7.10 -8.98
CA HIS A 92 -9.00 -8.08 -8.16
C HIS A 92 -8.52 -7.99 -6.71
N PRO A 93 -8.60 -6.80 -6.08
CA PRO A 93 -8.18 -6.65 -4.71
C PRO A 93 -9.18 -7.38 -3.81
N GLN A 94 -8.71 -7.92 -2.70
CA GLN A 94 -9.62 -8.46 -1.69
C GLN A 94 -10.36 -7.36 -0.91
N SER A 95 -9.86 -6.13 -0.96
CA SER A 95 -10.55 -4.96 -0.44
C SER A 95 -11.79 -4.63 -1.28
N ALA A 96 -12.84 -4.07 -0.67
CA ALA A 96 -14.02 -3.58 -1.37
C ALA A 96 -13.81 -2.24 -2.12
N ARG A 97 -12.56 -1.83 -2.42
CA ARG A 97 -12.26 -0.50 -2.98
C ARG A 97 -12.89 -0.26 -4.36
N GLY A 98 -12.99 -1.29 -5.20
CA GLY A 98 -13.69 -1.21 -6.49
C GLY A 98 -15.18 -0.95 -6.31
N VAL A 99 -15.83 -1.77 -5.46
CA VAL A 99 -17.24 -1.62 -5.08
C VAL A 99 -17.51 -0.21 -4.54
N TYR A 100 -16.62 0.30 -3.68
CA TYR A 100 -16.74 1.65 -3.14
C TYR A 100 -16.68 2.72 -4.23
N VAL A 101 -15.73 2.65 -5.17
CA VAL A 101 -15.65 3.59 -6.30
C VAL A 101 -16.90 3.50 -7.19
N ASP A 102 -17.41 2.29 -7.44
CA ASP A 102 -18.62 2.10 -8.24
C ASP A 102 -19.85 2.74 -7.57
N LEU A 103 -19.97 2.60 -6.24
CA LEU A 103 -21.01 3.29 -5.48
C LEU A 103 -20.87 4.82 -5.55
N LEU A 104 -19.66 5.36 -5.44
CA LEU A 104 -19.44 6.81 -5.60
C LEU A 104 -19.90 7.30 -6.98
N LYS A 105 -19.53 6.59 -8.04
CA LYS A 105 -19.97 6.89 -9.41
C LYS A 105 -21.49 6.81 -9.55
N LYS A 106 -22.10 5.75 -9.02
CA LYS A 106 -23.55 5.55 -9.03
C LYS A 106 -24.31 6.69 -8.36
N HIS A 107 -23.75 7.27 -7.30
CA HIS A 107 -24.33 8.42 -6.59
C HIS A 107 -23.93 9.78 -7.18
N GLY A 108 -23.36 9.81 -8.39
CA GLY A 108 -23.12 11.03 -9.16
C GLY A 108 -21.74 11.67 -8.99
N LEU A 109 -20.82 11.05 -8.25
CA LEU A 109 -19.45 11.54 -8.16
C LEU A 109 -18.69 11.21 -9.45
N GLN A 110 -18.16 12.23 -10.11
CA GLN A 110 -17.28 12.04 -11.26
C GLN A 110 -15.90 11.55 -10.79
N VAL A 111 -15.58 10.30 -11.11
CA VAL A 111 -14.30 9.66 -10.78
C VAL A 111 -13.62 9.20 -12.07
N ASP A 112 -12.50 9.86 -12.41
CA ASP A 112 -11.64 9.42 -13.51
C ASP A 112 -10.73 8.31 -13.00
N VAL A 113 -10.64 7.21 -13.75
CA VAL A 113 -9.84 6.03 -13.39
C VAL A 113 -8.73 5.82 -14.41
N PHE A 114 -7.50 5.63 -13.92
CA PHE A 114 -6.34 5.27 -14.75
C PHE A 114 -5.58 4.08 -14.15
N GLY A 115 -4.75 3.44 -14.97
CA GLY A 115 -3.90 2.31 -14.56
C GLY A 115 -4.32 1.02 -15.25
N ASP A 116 -3.82 -0.12 -14.76
CA ASP A 116 -4.05 -1.42 -15.40
C ASP A 116 -5.50 -1.91 -15.32
N CYS A 117 -6.30 -1.33 -14.41
CA CYS A 117 -7.71 -1.66 -14.22
C CYS A 117 -8.65 -0.69 -14.92
N ALA A 118 -8.12 0.15 -15.80
CA ALA A 118 -8.87 1.16 -16.54
C ALA A 118 -8.57 1.04 -18.04
N GLU A 119 -9.35 1.73 -18.86
CA GLU A 119 -9.14 1.80 -20.31
C GLU A 119 -7.82 2.49 -20.67
N LYS A 120 -7.32 3.38 -19.80
CA LYS A 120 -6.11 4.15 -20.05
C LYS A 120 -5.08 3.98 -18.92
N ARG A 121 -3.91 3.47 -19.29
CA ARG A 121 -2.69 3.56 -18.49
C ARG A 121 -2.16 4.98 -18.45
N ILE A 122 -1.45 5.32 -17.38
CA ILE A 122 -0.83 6.63 -17.19
C ILE A 122 0.62 6.42 -16.78
N SER A 123 1.54 7.10 -17.46
CA SER A 123 2.95 7.12 -17.06
C SER A 123 3.16 7.96 -15.80
N GLU A 124 4.31 7.82 -15.15
CA GLU A 124 4.64 8.61 -13.96
C GLU A 124 4.64 10.14 -14.24
N GLU A 125 5.17 10.54 -15.41
CA GLU A 125 5.21 11.95 -15.82
C GLU A 125 3.82 12.50 -16.13
N GLU A 126 2.97 11.70 -16.78
CA GLU A 126 1.57 12.08 -16.98
C GLU A 126 0.81 12.15 -15.65
N TYR A 127 1.08 11.25 -14.70
CA TYR A 127 0.49 11.26 -13.36
C TYR A 127 0.81 12.56 -12.63
N LYS A 128 2.10 12.97 -12.60
CA LYS A 128 2.54 14.24 -11.99
C LYS A 128 1.84 15.46 -12.58
N ARG A 129 1.56 15.45 -13.88
CA ARG A 129 0.82 16.53 -14.57
C ARG A 129 -0.70 16.46 -14.39
N THR A 130 -1.22 15.27 -14.09
CA THR A 130 -2.67 14.99 -14.04
C THR A 130 -3.22 15.19 -12.63
N LEU A 131 -2.53 14.68 -11.61
CA LEU A 131 -2.93 14.76 -10.21
C LEU A 131 -3.29 16.18 -9.74
N PRO A 132 -2.53 17.25 -10.08
CA PRO A 132 -2.83 18.60 -9.59
C PRO A 132 -4.19 19.14 -10.03
N LYS A 133 -4.81 18.58 -11.09
CA LYS A 133 -6.09 19.02 -11.66
C LYS A 133 -7.31 18.59 -10.83
N TYR A 134 -7.16 17.58 -9.98
CA TYR A 134 -8.28 16.99 -9.23
C TYR A 134 -8.40 17.56 -7.82
N LYS A 135 -9.66 17.70 -7.37
CA LYS A 135 -10.03 18.07 -5.99
C LYS A 135 -9.77 16.95 -5.00
N PHE A 136 -10.02 15.71 -5.40
CA PHE A 136 -9.83 14.52 -4.58
C PHE A 136 -8.96 13.46 -5.27
N PHE A 137 -8.20 12.72 -4.48
CA PHE A 137 -7.47 11.54 -4.91
C PHE A 137 -7.88 10.37 -4.01
N LEU A 138 -8.28 9.25 -4.61
CA LEU A 138 -8.73 8.07 -3.90
C LEU A 138 -7.53 7.14 -3.64
N SER A 139 -7.04 7.10 -2.40
CA SER A 139 -5.81 6.39 -1.99
C SER A 139 -6.11 5.22 -1.04
N PHE A 140 -6.69 4.14 -1.57
CA PHE A 140 -6.94 2.88 -0.85
C PHE A 140 -5.94 1.80 -1.24
#